data_AF-A0A350M4F9-F1
#
_entry.id   AF-A0A350M4F9-F1
#
_cell.length_a   1.000
_cell.length_b   1.000
_cell.length_c   1.000
_cell.angle_alpha   90.00
_cell.angle_beta   90.00
_cell.angle_gamma   90.00
#
_symmetry.space_group_name_H-M   'P 1'
#
loop_
_entity.id
_entity.type
_entity.pdbx_description
1 polymer ?
#
loop_
_entity_poly.entity_id
_entity_poly.type
_entity_poly.pdbx_seq_one_letter_code
_entity_poly.pdbx_strand_id
1 'polypeptide(L)'
;GRIYEAYPPLSKDKYFRWFYGKKRESLTVETRLRNPFKSFMTNNFLIHKKVFLSIRLNENIVGYGHEDTMFGIRLKENSVMIKHINNPVIHIGLEDFDEYIEKTLEGLRNLLFISNVVNIVDTVRLYRFLTLVKKYRIDGLILRIERLFEKQIMRNLKNNRPFLKGFDLFKIGRLIALEKEFVRKEEGA
;
A
#
# COMPACT_ATOMS: atom_id res chain seq x y z
N GLY A 1 2.60 -14.50 4.47
CA GLY A 1 3.48 -14.08 3.34
C GLY A 1 2.74 -14.34 2.05
N ARG A 2 3.07 -13.64 0.96
CA ARG A 2 2.37 -13.76 -0.32
C ARG A 2 3.36 -14.01 -1.44
N ILE A 3 3.03 -14.91 -2.36
CA ILE A 3 3.77 -15.16 -3.59
C ILE A 3 2.82 -15.12 -4.79
N TYR A 4 3.41 -15.00 -5.97
CA TYR A 4 2.72 -14.96 -7.26
C TYR A 4 3.27 -16.06 -8.14
N GLU A 5 2.44 -16.52 -9.08
CA GLU A 5 2.79 -17.52 -10.09
C GLU A 5 4.15 -17.23 -10.75
N ALA A 6 4.88 -18.31 -11.07
CA ALA A 6 6.20 -18.19 -11.68
C ALA A 6 6.14 -17.50 -13.04
N TYR A 7 5.11 -17.82 -13.82
CA TYR A 7 4.89 -17.33 -15.17
C TYR A 7 3.83 -16.21 -15.20
N PRO A 8 3.93 -15.27 -16.15
CA PRO A 8 2.93 -14.22 -16.31
C PRO A 8 1.56 -14.80 -16.68
N PRO A 9 0.46 -14.11 -16.32
CA PRO A 9 -0.88 -14.50 -16.75
C PRO A 9 -1.02 -14.40 -18.28
N LEU A 10 -1.89 -15.24 -18.86
CA LEU A 10 -2.23 -15.16 -20.28
C LEU A 10 -2.99 -13.87 -20.61
N SER A 11 -3.82 -13.37 -19.68
CA SER A 11 -4.51 -12.09 -19.82
C SER A 11 -3.51 -10.93 -19.70
N LYS A 12 -3.47 -10.10 -20.74
CA LYS A 12 -2.65 -8.88 -20.76
C LYS A 12 -3.12 -7.86 -19.71
N ASP A 13 -4.42 -7.79 -19.44
CA ASP A 13 -4.99 -6.82 -18.50
C ASP A 13 -4.57 -7.10 -17.05
N LYS A 14 -4.25 -8.36 -16.73
CA LYS A 14 -3.77 -8.80 -15.41
C LYS A 14 -2.25 -8.75 -15.26
N TYR A 15 -1.53 -8.50 -16.35
CA TYR A 15 -0.07 -8.58 -16.36
C TYR A 15 0.57 -7.58 -15.39
N PHE A 16 0.07 -6.34 -15.36
CA PHE A 16 0.62 -5.32 -14.47
C PHE A 16 0.48 -5.71 -12.99
N ARG A 17 -0.68 -6.25 -12.60
CA ARG A 17 -0.96 -6.70 -11.22
C ARG A 17 0.02 -7.79 -10.81
N TRP A 18 0.21 -8.81 -11.66
CA TRP A 18 1.19 -9.87 -11.44
C TRP A 18 2.62 -9.32 -11.34
N PHE A 19 3.01 -8.46 -12.29
CA PHE A 19 4.35 -7.89 -12.37
C PHE A 19 4.70 -7.07 -11.12
N TYR A 20 3.77 -6.21 -10.67
CA TYR A 20 3.92 -5.44 -9.45
C TYR A 20 4.01 -6.36 -8.22
N GLY A 21 3.11 -7.32 -8.10
CA GLY A 21 3.07 -8.27 -6.98
C GLY A 21 4.35 -9.09 -6.83
N LYS A 22 4.87 -9.62 -7.95
CA LYS A 22 6.18 -10.30 -8.01
C LYS A 22 7.32 -9.40 -7.55
N LYS A 23 7.36 -8.14 -8.02
CA LYS A 23 8.51 -7.23 -7.79
C LYS A 23 8.47 -6.51 -6.45
N ARG A 24 7.29 -6.25 -5.87
CA ARG A 24 7.12 -5.36 -4.72
C ARG A 24 6.43 -6.00 -3.51
N GLU A 25 5.57 -7.01 -3.70
CA GLU A 25 4.78 -7.61 -2.62
C GLU A 25 5.35 -8.96 -2.13
N SER A 26 6.08 -9.67 -2.99
CA SER A 26 6.65 -10.98 -2.67
C SER A 26 7.90 -10.85 -1.79
N LEU A 27 7.72 -10.82 -0.47
CA LEU A 27 8.81 -10.72 0.51
C LEU A 27 9.23 -12.09 1.08
N THR A 28 10.54 -12.34 1.12
CA THR A 28 11.12 -13.54 1.75
C THR A 28 10.89 -13.54 3.26
N VAL A 29 10.96 -14.72 3.90
CA VAL A 29 10.79 -14.80 5.37
C VAL A 29 11.86 -14.01 6.11
N GLU A 30 13.11 -14.00 5.63
CA GLU A 30 14.22 -13.25 6.22
C GLU A 30 13.96 -11.75 6.19
N THR A 31 13.42 -11.24 5.07
CA THR A 31 13.05 -9.84 4.94
C THR A 31 11.93 -9.47 5.91
N ARG A 32 10.94 -10.35 6.06
CA ARG A 32 9.81 -10.15 6.98
C ARG A 32 10.25 -10.18 8.44
N LEU A 33 11.18 -11.07 8.81
CA LEU A 33 11.73 -11.17 10.17
C LEU A 33 12.46 -9.89 10.61
N ARG A 34 13.10 -9.15 9.69
CA ARG A 34 13.74 -7.87 10.01
C ARG A 34 12.75 -6.77 10.41
N ASN A 35 11.52 -6.83 9.92
CA ASN A 35 10.48 -5.83 10.19
C ASN A 35 9.11 -6.52 10.33
N PRO A 36 8.86 -7.26 11.42
CA PRO A 36 7.73 -8.19 11.50
C PRO A 36 6.38 -7.48 11.50
N PHE A 37 6.26 -6.38 12.25
CA PHE A 37 5.02 -5.57 12.28
C PHE A 37 4.68 -4.93 10.94
N LYS A 38 5.69 -4.40 10.24
CA LYS A 38 5.53 -3.81 8.90
C LYS A 38 5.21 -4.84 7.83
N SER A 39 5.53 -6.11 8.08
CA SER A 39 5.35 -7.21 7.16
C SER A 39 4.16 -8.10 7.52
N PHE A 40 3.34 -7.67 8.49
CA PHE A 40 2.10 -8.34 8.86
C PHE A 40 1.14 -8.30 7.66
N MET A 41 0.42 -9.41 7.46
CA MET A 41 -0.55 -9.57 6.38
C MET A 41 -1.73 -10.35 6.94
N THR A 42 -2.96 -9.88 6.69
CA THR A 42 -4.20 -10.55 7.13
C THR A 42 -4.53 -11.80 6.33
N ASN A 43 -3.83 -12.05 5.22
CA ASN A 43 -4.15 -13.14 4.29
C ASN A 43 -3.85 -14.56 4.82
N ASN A 44 -2.95 -14.71 5.79
CA ASN A 44 -2.63 -15.98 6.42
C ASN A 44 -1.87 -15.73 7.73
N PHE A 45 -2.59 -15.77 8.85
CA PHE A 45 -2.02 -15.63 10.19
C PHE A 45 -2.81 -16.45 11.21
N LEU A 46 -2.14 -16.78 12.31
CA LEU A 46 -2.74 -17.38 13.49
C LEU A 46 -2.49 -16.45 14.67
N ILE A 47 -3.53 -16.22 15.48
CA ILE A 47 -3.45 -15.33 16.64
C ILE A 47 -4.24 -15.95 17.80
N HIS A 48 -3.78 -15.71 19.02
CA HIS A 48 -4.51 -16.13 20.20
C HIS A 48 -5.82 -15.34 20.33
N LYS A 49 -6.95 -16.03 20.60
CA LYS A 49 -8.29 -15.41 20.66
C LYS A 49 -8.35 -14.18 21.56
N LYS A 50 -7.72 -14.23 22.74
CA LYS A 50 -7.69 -13.09 23.68
C LYS A 50 -7.03 -11.84 23.09
N VAL A 51 -5.94 -12.02 22.31
CA VAL A 51 -5.22 -10.91 21.67
C VAL A 51 -6.04 -10.32 20.51
N PHE A 52 -6.68 -11.19 19.71
CA PHE A 52 -7.54 -10.72 18.63
C PHE A 52 -8.71 -9.89 19.16
N LEU A 53 -9.39 -10.37 20.21
CA LEU A 53 -10.55 -9.69 20.78
C LEU A 53 -10.21 -8.34 21.45
N SER A 54 -8.97 -8.15 21.92
CA SER A 54 -8.53 -6.90 22.56
C SER A 54 -8.14 -5.80 21.55
N ILE A 55 -7.67 -6.18 20.35
CA ILE A 55 -7.22 -5.22 19.33
C ILE A 55 -8.29 -5.03 18.24
N ARG A 56 -8.83 -6.14 17.74
CA ARG A 56 -9.76 -6.24 16.59
C ARG A 56 -9.25 -5.57 15.31
N LEU A 57 -9.91 -5.87 14.19
CA LEU A 57 -9.67 -5.17 12.93
C LEU A 57 -10.46 -3.86 12.95
N ASN A 58 -9.94 -2.81 12.31
CA ASN A 58 -10.57 -1.50 12.33
C ASN A 58 -11.63 -1.42 11.22
N GLU A 59 -12.90 -1.54 11.61
CA GLU A 59 -14.06 -1.52 10.71
C GLU A 59 -14.29 -0.15 10.06
N ASN A 60 -13.65 0.92 10.53
CA ASN A 60 -13.71 2.25 9.90
C ASN A 60 -12.86 2.34 8.63
N ILE A 61 -11.97 1.38 8.38
CA ILE A 61 -11.23 1.30 7.12
C ILE A 61 -12.15 0.65 6.08
N VAL A 62 -12.78 1.48 5.25
CA VAL A 62 -13.71 1.05 4.20
C VAL A 62 -12.97 0.92 2.87
N GLY A 63 -13.37 -0.04 2.04
CA GLY A 63 -12.74 -0.31 0.75
C GLY A 63 -11.39 -1.01 0.89
N TYR A 64 -10.48 -0.77 -0.06
CA TYR A 64 -9.24 -1.53 -0.14
C TYR A 64 -8.04 -0.89 0.60
N GLY A 65 -7.27 -1.73 1.31
CA GLY A 65 -5.89 -1.46 1.72
C GLY A 65 -5.70 -0.91 3.14
N HIS A 66 -4.49 -1.10 3.65
CA HIS A 66 -3.98 -0.61 4.95
C HIS A 66 -4.63 -1.11 6.25
N GLU A 67 -5.63 -1.98 6.16
CA GLU A 67 -6.16 -2.71 7.33
C GLU A 67 -5.07 -3.53 8.03
N ASP A 68 -4.28 -4.28 7.25
CA ASP A 68 -3.14 -5.05 7.74
C ASP A 68 -2.06 -4.17 8.40
N THR A 69 -1.81 -3.00 7.81
CA THR A 69 -0.86 -2.01 8.31
C THR A 69 -1.32 -1.48 9.66
N MET A 70 -2.59 -1.09 9.79
CA MET A 70 -3.18 -0.62 11.04
C MET A 70 -3.10 -1.71 12.11
N PHE A 71 -3.51 -2.93 11.78
CA PHE A 71 -3.48 -4.05 12.73
C PHE A 71 -2.04 -4.37 13.17
N GLY A 72 -1.09 -4.38 12.25
CA GLY A 72 0.34 -4.56 12.55
C GLY A 72 0.90 -3.49 13.48
N ILE A 73 0.47 -2.23 13.32
CA ILE A 73 0.84 -1.14 14.24
C ILE A 73 0.23 -1.36 15.62
N ARG A 74 -1.06 -1.71 15.71
CA ARG A 74 -1.72 -1.98 16.99
C ARG A 74 -1.10 -3.16 17.74
N LEU A 75 -0.70 -4.22 17.02
CA LEU A 75 0.06 -5.33 17.60
C LEU A 75 1.39 -4.85 18.20
N LYS A 76 2.08 -3.93 17.52
CA LYS A 76 3.33 -3.33 18.03
C LYS A 76 3.10 -2.51 19.28
N GLU A 77 2.07 -1.64 19.28
CA GLU A 77 1.70 -0.81 20.44
C GLU A 77 1.35 -1.65 21.67
N ASN A 78 0.73 -2.82 21.46
CA ASN A 78 0.38 -3.76 22.52
C ASN A 78 1.50 -4.78 22.83
N SER A 79 2.72 -4.56 22.31
CA SER A 79 3.88 -5.44 22.53
C SER A 79 3.64 -6.92 22.18
N VAL A 80 2.75 -7.18 21.21
CA VAL A 80 2.46 -8.54 20.76
C VAL A 80 3.56 -9.00 19.81
N MET A 81 4.26 -10.08 20.16
CA MET A 81 5.29 -10.64 19.31
C MET A 81 4.69 -11.26 18.03
N ILE A 82 5.25 -10.92 16.87
CA ILE A 82 4.90 -11.54 15.58
C ILE A 82 6.07 -12.43 15.13
N LYS A 83 5.81 -13.73 14.98
CA LYS A 83 6.74 -14.69 14.39
C LYS A 83 6.32 -15.00 12.96
N HIS A 84 7.20 -14.73 12.00
CA HIS A 84 6.98 -15.11 10.61
C HIS A 84 7.51 -16.52 10.33
N ILE A 85 6.70 -17.33 9.65
CA ILE A 85 7.09 -18.64 9.12
C ILE A 85 7.16 -18.61 7.58
N ASN A 86 7.90 -19.55 7.00
CA ASN A 86 7.96 -19.76 5.55
C ASN A 86 6.76 -20.60 5.06
N ASN A 87 5.57 -20.02 5.14
CA ASN A 87 4.35 -20.60 4.58
C ASN A 87 3.61 -19.53 3.75
N PRO A 88 4.15 -19.14 2.58
CA PRO A 88 3.52 -18.12 1.75
C PRO A 88 2.26 -18.68 1.06
N VAL A 89 1.26 -17.83 0.88
CA VAL A 89 0.06 -18.14 0.09
C VAL A 89 0.23 -17.62 -1.33
N ILE A 90 -0.21 -18.40 -2.31
CA ILE A 90 -0.25 -17.99 -3.72
C ILE A 90 -1.44 -17.05 -3.93
N HIS A 91 -1.17 -15.89 -4.53
CA HIS A 91 -2.22 -14.93 -4.88
C HIS A 91 -2.80 -15.26 -6.27
N ILE A 92 -3.93 -15.96 -6.26
CA ILE A 92 -4.61 -16.44 -7.48
C ILE A 92 -5.57 -15.42 -8.11
N GLY A 93 -6.11 -14.49 -7.30
CA GLY A 93 -7.12 -13.51 -7.72
C GLY A 93 -6.50 -12.23 -8.27
N LEU A 94 -5.83 -12.31 -9.42
CA LEU A 94 -5.29 -11.12 -10.07
C LEU A 94 -6.42 -10.25 -10.62
N GLU A 95 -6.47 -9.01 -10.13
CA GLU A 95 -7.29 -7.93 -10.67
C GLU A 95 -6.81 -7.49 -12.05
N ASP A 96 -7.75 -7.01 -12.86
CA ASP A 96 -7.42 -6.32 -14.10
C ASP A 96 -6.81 -4.95 -13.81
N PHE A 97 -6.17 -4.36 -14.82
CA PHE A 97 -5.42 -3.11 -14.65
C PHE A 97 -6.25 -1.99 -14.03
N ASP A 98 -7.44 -1.71 -14.59
CA ASP A 98 -8.24 -0.56 -14.17
C ASP A 98 -8.76 -0.77 -12.73
N GLU A 99 -9.21 -1.98 -12.38
CA GLU A 99 -9.57 -2.37 -11.00
C GLU A 99 -8.38 -2.20 -10.04
N TYR A 100 -7.17 -2.60 -10.45
CA TYR A 100 -5.98 -2.43 -9.61
C TYR A 100 -5.62 -0.95 -9.38
N ILE A 101 -5.82 -0.09 -10.38
CA ILE A 101 -5.63 1.37 -10.21
C ILE A 101 -6.67 1.93 -9.25
N GLU A 102 -7.95 1.54 -9.37
CA GLU A 102 -9.01 1.96 -8.45
C GLU A 102 -8.71 1.54 -7.01
N LYS A 103 -8.39 0.27 -6.77
CA LYS A 103 -7.95 -0.24 -5.45
C LYS A 103 -6.70 0.46 -4.94
N THR A 104 -5.79 0.85 -5.82
CA THR A 104 -4.62 1.64 -5.42
C THR A 104 -5.05 3.02 -4.90
N LEU A 105 -5.98 3.70 -5.58
CA LEU A 105 -6.50 4.99 -5.14
C LEU A 105 -7.27 4.90 -3.82
N GLU A 106 -8.07 3.84 -3.63
CA GLU A 106 -8.69 3.53 -2.33
C GLU A 106 -7.63 3.36 -1.23
N GLY A 107 -6.58 2.57 -1.51
CA GLY A 107 -5.46 2.41 -0.60
C GLY A 107 -4.79 3.74 -0.24
N LEU A 108 -4.63 4.68 -1.18
CA LEU A 108 -4.09 6.01 -0.87
C LEU A 108 -4.99 6.83 0.05
N ARG A 109 -6.33 6.73 -0.10
CA ARG A 109 -7.27 7.38 0.82
C ARG A 109 -7.17 6.79 2.21
N ASN A 110 -7.17 5.46 2.30
CA ASN A 110 -7.01 4.74 3.56
C ASN A 110 -5.65 5.04 4.21
N LEU A 111 -4.59 5.23 3.43
CA LEU A 111 -3.28 5.63 3.93
C LEU A 111 -3.34 6.99 4.65
N LEU A 112 -4.05 7.97 4.10
CA LEU A 112 -4.24 9.27 4.75
C LEU A 112 -5.10 9.13 6.00
N PHE A 113 -6.20 8.38 5.92
CA PHE A 113 -7.06 8.11 7.07
C PHE A 113 -6.28 7.52 8.25
N ILE A 114 -5.54 6.41 8.04
CA ILE A 114 -4.77 5.79 9.13
C ILE A 114 -3.68 6.73 9.66
N SER A 115 -3.15 7.63 8.83
CA SER A 115 -2.09 8.56 9.24
C SER A 115 -2.55 9.62 10.23
N ASN A 116 -3.84 9.93 10.25
CA ASN A 116 -4.46 10.82 11.23
C ASN A 116 -4.76 10.11 12.55
N VAL A 117 -4.79 8.78 12.55
CA VAL A 117 -5.12 7.96 13.73
C VAL A 117 -3.86 7.48 14.45
N VAL A 118 -2.81 7.11 13.69
CA VAL A 118 -1.55 6.60 14.24
C VAL A 118 -0.36 7.12 13.44
N ASN A 119 0.82 7.21 14.08
CA ASN A 119 2.03 7.58 13.38
C ASN A 119 2.51 6.43 12.48
N ILE A 120 2.48 6.65 11.17
CA ILE A 120 2.88 5.67 10.16
C ILE A 120 4.18 6.02 9.42
N VAL A 121 4.88 7.08 9.81
CA VAL A 121 6.07 7.60 9.09
C VAL A 121 7.15 6.53 8.95
N ASP A 122 7.41 5.74 9.98
CA ASP A 122 8.42 4.68 9.92
C ASP A 122 7.90 3.37 9.28
N THR A 123 6.58 3.20 9.28
CA THR A 123 5.91 2.00 8.79
C THR A 123 5.71 2.06 7.29
N VAL A 124 5.16 3.15 6.75
CA VAL A 124 4.79 3.27 5.32
C VAL A 124 5.75 4.20 4.58
N ARG A 125 6.55 3.62 3.67
CA ARG A 125 7.56 4.38 2.90
C ARG A 125 6.97 5.51 2.08
N LEU A 126 5.79 5.31 1.49
CA LEU A 126 5.12 6.31 0.67
C LEU A 126 4.71 7.54 1.52
N TYR A 127 4.15 7.30 2.71
CA TYR A 127 3.79 8.38 3.63
C TYR A 127 5.02 9.12 4.16
N ARG A 128 6.10 8.40 4.49
CA ARG A 128 7.38 9.05 4.83
C ARG A 128 7.90 9.95 3.72
N PHE A 129 7.73 9.53 2.47
CA PHE A 129 8.15 10.36 1.34
C PHE A 129 7.26 11.60 1.21
N LEU A 130 5.95 11.48 1.44
CA LEU A 130 5.03 12.62 1.52
C LEU A 130 5.49 13.64 2.57
N THR A 131 5.82 13.19 3.79
CA THR A 131 6.25 14.12 4.85
C THR A 131 7.54 14.86 4.51
N LEU A 132 8.50 14.18 3.86
CA LEU A 132 9.72 14.82 3.35
C LEU A 132 9.42 15.83 2.24
N VAL A 133 8.62 15.46 1.25
CA VAL A 133 8.20 16.32 0.14
C VAL A 133 7.54 17.60 0.66
N LYS A 134 6.68 17.47 1.68
CA LYS A 134 6.02 18.60 2.36
C LYS A 134 7.01 19.45 3.15
N LYS A 135 7.91 18.83 3.90
CA LYS A 135 8.98 19.52 4.64
C LYS A 135 9.81 20.43 3.72
N TYR A 136 10.12 19.97 2.50
CA TYR A 136 10.85 20.75 1.50
C TYR A 136 9.96 21.60 0.58
N ARG A 137 8.63 21.59 0.76
CA ARG A 137 7.66 22.35 -0.04
C ARG A 137 7.75 22.11 -1.56
N ILE A 138 8.13 20.89 -1.95
CA ILE A 138 8.23 20.47 -3.36
C ILE A 138 6.98 19.72 -3.85
N ASP A 139 5.93 19.64 -3.03
CA ASP A 139 4.68 18.95 -3.33
C ASP A 139 3.96 19.54 -4.56
N GLY A 140 4.02 20.86 -4.75
CA GLY A 140 3.47 21.53 -5.94
C GLY A 140 4.19 21.12 -7.24
N LEU A 141 5.51 21.00 -7.20
CA LEU A 141 6.32 20.58 -8.35
C LEU A 141 6.03 19.12 -8.72
N ILE A 142 6.01 18.21 -7.72
CA ILE A 142 5.71 16.80 -7.95
C ILE A 142 4.31 16.63 -8.54
N LEU A 143 3.32 17.33 -8.00
CA LEU A 143 1.95 17.28 -8.52
C LEU A 143 1.86 17.78 -9.97
N ARG A 144 2.60 18.84 -10.32
CA ARG A 144 2.66 19.34 -11.70
C ARG A 144 3.29 18.31 -12.64
N ILE A 145 4.41 17.72 -12.24
CA ILE A 145 5.10 16.69 -13.04
C ILE A 145 4.18 15.47 -13.22
N GLU A 146 3.56 14.98 -12.15
CA GLU A 146 2.66 13.83 -12.23
C GLU A 146 1.49 14.08 -13.19
N ARG A 147 0.79 15.22 -13.08
CA ARG A 147 -0.30 15.58 -14.00
C ARG A 147 0.13 15.68 -15.47
N LEU A 148 1.33 16.20 -15.73
CA LEU A 148 1.87 16.32 -17.09
C LEU A 148 2.15 14.95 -17.71
N PHE A 149 2.62 13.99 -16.91
CA PHE A 149 3.02 12.67 -17.38
C PHE A 149 1.98 11.57 -17.12
N GLU A 150 0.84 11.89 -16.49
CA GLU A 150 -0.14 10.90 -16.05
C GLU A 150 -0.56 9.95 -17.18
N LYS A 151 -0.96 10.50 -18.34
CA LYS A 151 -1.41 9.70 -19.49
C LYS A 151 -0.30 8.78 -20.02
N GLN A 152 0.94 9.26 -20.04
CA GLN A 152 2.11 8.50 -20.46
C GLN A 152 2.46 7.41 -19.44
N ILE A 153 2.34 7.69 -18.14
CA ILE A 153 2.51 6.70 -17.09
C ILE A 153 1.45 5.61 -17.26
N MET A 154 0.15 5.95 -17.33
CA MET A 154 -0.93 4.97 -17.48
C MET A 154 -0.74 4.09 -18.72
N ARG A 155 -0.40 4.69 -19.86
CA ARG A 155 -0.05 3.93 -21.09
C ARG A 155 1.14 3.02 -20.88
N ASN A 156 2.20 3.48 -20.21
CA ASN A 156 3.38 2.66 -19.94
C ASN A 156 3.07 1.47 -19.03
N LEU A 157 2.22 1.66 -18.00
CA LEU A 157 1.89 0.60 -17.06
C LEU A 157 1.01 -0.50 -17.69
N LYS A 158 0.20 -0.17 -18.71
CA LYS A 158 -0.55 -1.15 -19.53
C LYS A 158 0.33 -1.95 -20.52
N ASN A 159 1.59 -1.55 -20.72
CA ASN A 159 2.49 -2.25 -21.65
C ASN A 159 3.19 -3.47 -21.01
N ASN A 160 3.79 -4.32 -21.85
CA ASN A 160 4.51 -5.54 -21.41
C ASN A 160 5.80 -5.27 -20.59
N ARG A 161 6.26 -4.01 -20.47
CA ARG A 161 7.41 -3.60 -19.63
C ARG A 161 7.08 -2.37 -18.77
N PRO A 162 6.29 -2.54 -17.68
CA PRO A 162 5.87 -1.44 -16.82
C PRO A 162 7.04 -0.79 -16.09
N PHE A 163 7.10 0.54 -16.11
CA PHE A 163 8.09 1.31 -15.39
C PHE A 163 7.59 1.66 -13.98
N LEU A 164 7.99 0.87 -12.99
CA LEU A 164 7.49 1.00 -11.61
C LEU A 164 7.79 2.36 -10.95
N LYS A 165 8.87 3.05 -11.35
CA LYS A 165 9.13 4.41 -10.83
C LYS A 165 8.08 5.42 -11.32
N GLY A 166 7.55 5.23 -12.54
CA GLY A 166 6.42 6.01 -13.03
C GLY A 166 5.17 5.77 -12.19
N PHE A 167 4.91 4.53 -11.79
CA PHE A 167 3.82 4.22 -10.86
C PHE A 167 4.06 4.79 -9.46
N ASP A 168 5.30 4.82 -8.98
CA ASP A 168 5.64 5.48 -7.70
C ASP A 168 5.38 7.01 -7.78
N LEU A 169 5.70 7.65 -8.91
CA LEU A 169 5.38 9.06 -9.19
C LEU A 169 3.86 9.30 -9.21
N PHE A 170 3.10 8.44 -9.90
CA PHE A 170 1.64 8.48 -9.89
C PHE A 170 1.08 8.41 -8.47
N LYS A 171 1.50 7.41 -7.69
CA LYS A 171 1.01 7.24 -6.31
C LYS A 171 1.31 8.44 -5.42
N ILE A 172 2.52 9.01 -5.47
CA ILE A 172 2.86 10.17 -4.64
C ILE A 172 2.11 11.43 -5.11
N GLY A 173 1.96 11.66 -6.42
CA GLY A 173 1.20 12.80 -6.94
C GLY A 173 -0.29 12.71 -6.55
N ARG A 174 -0.88 11.53 -6.68
CA ARG A 174 -2.26 11.26 -6.22
C ARG A 174 -2.42 11.42 -4.71
N LEU A 175 -1.46 10.95 -3.92
CA LEU A 175 -1.48 11.13 -2.47
C LEU A 175 -1.41 12.61 -2.06
N ILE A 176 -0.55 13.41 -2.72
CA ILE A 176 -0.47 14.86 -2.50
C ILE A 176 -1.79 15.56 -2.85
N ALA A 177 -2.42 15.16 -3.96
CA ALA A 177 -3.70 15.74 -4.37
C ALA A 177 -4.80 15.45 -3.33
N LEU A 178 -4.91 14.19 -2.90
CA LEU A 178 -5.88 13.75 -1.89
C LEU A 178 -5.67 14.45 -0.55
N GLU A 179 -4.42 14.59 -0.10
CA GLU A 179 -4.13 15.28 1.17
C GLU A 179 -4.54 16.76 1.13
N LYS A 180 -4.34 17.46 0.01
CA LYS A 180 -4.80 18.85 -0.15
C LYS A 180 -6.31 18.96 -0.12
N GLU A 181 -7.03 18.00 -0.69
CA GLU A 181 -8.50 17.95 -0.61
C GLU A 181 -8.97 17.65 0.82
N PHE A 182 -8.25 16.79 1.54
CA PHE A 182 -8.55 16.46 2.93
C PHE A 182 -8.40 17.66 3.85
N VAL A 183 -7.26 18.38 3.79
CA VAL A 183 -7.01 19.58 4.61
C VAL A 183 -8.04 20.68 4.34
N ARG A 184 -8.39 20.93 3.07
CA ARG A 184 -9.40 21.93 2.71
C ARG A 184 -10.80 21.63 3.28
N LYS A 185 -11.15 20.36 3.47
CA LYS A 185 -12.42 19.97 4.08
C LYS A 185 -12.43 20.20 5.58
N GLU A 186 -11.29 20.07 6.25
CA GLU A 186 -11.16 20.35 7.69
C GLU A 186 -11.13 21.86 7.98
N GLU A 187 -10.54 22.67 7.11
CA GLU A 187 -10.48 24.13 7.27
C GLU A 187 -11.79 24.85 6.90
N GLY A 188 -12.69 24.18 6.16
CA GLY A 188 -13.98 24.71 5.72
C GLY A 188 -15.20 24.23 6.50
N ALA A 189 -14.99 23.43 7.55
CA ALA A 189 -16.00 22.92 8.48
C ALA A 189 -15.90 23.61 9.84
#